data_AF-A0A7W4IWQ3-F1
#
_entry.id   AF-A0A7W4IWQ3-F1
#
_cell.length_a   1.000
_cell.length_b   1.000
_cell.length_c   1.000
_cell.angle_alpha   90.00
_cell.angle_beta   90.00
_cell.angle_gamma   90.00
#
_symmetry.space_group_name_H-M   'P 1'
#
loop_
_entity.id
_entity.type
_entity.pdbx_description
1 polymer ?
#
loop_
_entity_poly.entity_id
_entity_poly.type
_entity_poly.pdbx_seq_one_letter_code
_entity_poly.pdbx_strand_id
1 'polypeptide(L)'
;MSKRTYRTGTAIPDVIADPATLAPDAVRCLWVRPIEGRYLPTVIFNDGTDCPLACAMDALQARQFCQRISAIHDWPVMDHRPKDIGPEVAAEKIWATMPPEYKAQIDGETLINMEGAGYMMADMCREYRLPLGIAIHRCTERIGTFIHDMVSQGAMSEQDGKENARLAAKGAFSRLDEIYAGEEHGPDLATVAPHRLGVMLADYHQSKHSSDDQFQHGLTATLTIAMTVWTGKGESEPVAKARADVTMDAAIRHWFRLTGRAVG
;
A
#
# COMPACT_ATOMS: atom_id res chain seq x y z
N MET A 1 -37.99 6.23 15.37
CA MET A 1 -37.19 5.21 14.64
C MET A 1 -35.81 5.80 14.43
N SER A 2 -34.76 5.19 14.97
CA SER A 2 -33.38 5.67 14.75
C SER A 2 -33.09 5.62 13.25
N LYS A 3 -32.80 6.77 12.63
CA LYS A 3 -32.39 6.83 11.22
C LYS A 3 -31.15 5.95 11.09
N ARG A 4 -31.22 4.87 10.30
CA ARG A 4 -30.08 3.97 10.11
C ARG A 4 -29.00 4.76 9.36
N THR A 5 -27.83 4.92 9.98
CA THR A 5 -26.70 5.63 9.39
C THR A 5 -25.69 4.62 8.82
N TYR A 6 -25.42 4.72 7.52
CA TYR A 6 -24.47 3.85 6.84
C TYR A 6 -23.04 4.36 7.05
N ARG A 7 -22.13 3.44 7.33
CA ARG A 7 -20.70 3.73 7.59
C ARG A 7 -19.77 3.24 6.48
N THR A 8 -20.29 2.44 5.55
CA THR A 8 -19.55 1.86 4.42
C THR A 8 -20.44 1.92 3.18
N GLY A 9 -19.84 2.03 1.99
CA GLY A 9 -20.55 2.01 0.71
C GLY A 9 -21.21 0.66 0.43
N THR A 10 -20.63 -0.44 0.90
CA THR A 10 -21.17 -1.81 0.73
C THR A 10 -22.41 -2.10 1.55
N ALA A 11 -22.68 -1.32 2.60
CA ALA A 11 -23.86 -1.46 3.44
C ALA A 11 -25.08 -0.72 2.89
N ILE A 12 -24.91 0.09 1.84
CA ILE A 12 -25.97 0.88 1.23
C ILE A 12 -26.75 -0.04 0.28
N PRO A 13 -28.07 -0.19 0.48
CA PRO A 13 -28.88 -1.10 -0.33
C PRO A 13 -29.17 -0.57 -1.74
N ASP A 14 -29.11 0.75 -1.92
CA ASP A 14 -29.42 1.43 -3.17
C ASP A 14 -28.16 1.72 -4.00
N VAL A 15 -28.32 1.84 -5.32
CA VAL A 15 -27.23 2.17 -6.26
C VAL A 15 -26.75 3.61 -6.09
N ILE A 16 -27.61 4.49 -5.56
CA ILE A 16 -27.30 5.88 -5.26
C ILE A 16 -27.55 6.11 -3.77
N ALA A 17 -26.54 6.59 -3.07
CA ALA A 17 -26.63 6.90 -1.65
C ALA A 17 -27.35 8.23 -1.39
N ASP A 18 -28.19 8.26 -0.36
CA ASP A 18 -28.72 9.50 0.21
C ASP A 18 -27.71 10.04 1.26
N PRO A 19 -27.10 11.23 1.06
CA PRO A 19 -26.22 11.87 2.02
C PRO A 19 -26.78 11.95 3.45
N ALA A 20 -28.10 12.13 3.60
CA ALA A 20 -28.75 12.27 4.90
C ALA A 20 -28.90 10.93 5.67
N THR A 21 -28.47 9.82 5.07
CA THR A 21 -28.41 8.48 5.66
C THR A 21 -26.98 8.03 5.93
N LEU A 22 -25.97 8.86 5.67
CA LEU A 22 -24.56 8.51 5.91
C LEU A 22 -24.13 8.98 7.30
N ALA A 23 -23.30 8.19 7.98
CA ALA A 23 -22.67 8.61 9.23
C ALA A 23 -21.61 9.68 8.91
N PRO A 24 -21.71 10.91 9.47
CA PRO A 24 -20.80 12.01 9.11
C PRO A 24 -19.32 11.70 9.37
N ASP A 25 -19.02 10.95 10.43
CA ASP A 25 -17.67 10.52 10.83
C ASP A 25 -17.11 9.37 9.97
N ALA A 26 -17.94 8.74 9.14
CA ALA A 26 -17.53 7.65 8.26
C ALA A 26 -17.20 8.14 6.84
N VAL A 27 -17.60 9.37 6.49
CA VAL A 27 -17.31 9.96 5.18
C VAL A 27 -15.92 10.56 5.19
N ARG A 28 -15.10 10.13 4.22
CA ARG A 28 -13.75 10.63 4.01
C ARG A 28 -13.75 11.86 3.13
N CYS A 29 -14.41 11.77 1.98
CA CYS A 29 -14.53 12.89 1.04
C CYS A 29 -15.65 12.66 0.02
N LEU A 30 -15.88 13.69 -0.78
CA LEU A 30 -16.62 13.67 -2.03
C LEU A 30 -15.64 13.68 -3.20
N TRP A 31 -15.93 12.91 -4.23
CA TRP A 31 -15.08 12.78 -5.41
C TRP A 31 -15.92 12.85 -6.70
N VAL A 32 -15.43 13.59 -7.68
CA VAL A 32 -16.02 13.66 -9.02
C VAL A 32 -15.37 12.57 -9.88
N ARG A 33 -15.99 11.38 -9.90
CA ARG A 33 -15.44 10.19 -10.58
C ARG A 33 -15.65 10.29 -12.10
N PRO A 34 -14.59 10.30 -12.93
CA PRO A 34 -14.77 10.25 -14.38
C PRO A 34 -15.28 8.87 -14.82
N ILE A 35 -16.28 8.86 -15.72
CA ILE A 35 -16.86 7.67 -16.35
C ILE A 35 -17.20 7.97 -17.82
N GLU A 36 -16.50 7.34 -18.77
CA GLU A 36 -16.83 7.38 -20.21
C GLU A 36 -17.24 8.78 -20.74
N GLY A 37 -16.39 9.79 -20.53
CA GLY A 37 -16.64 11.16 -20.99
C GLY A 37 -17.66 11.96 -20.17
N ARG A 38 -18.18 11.38 -19.08
CA ARG A 38 -19.05 12.02 -18.08
C ARG A 38 -18.43 11.90 -16.69
N TYR A 39 -19.11 12.44 -15.69
CA TYR A 39 -18.63 12.50 -14.32
C TYR A 39 -19.73 12.11 -13.32
N LEU A 40 -19.37 11.28 -12.36
CA LEU A 40 -20.25 10.70 -11.35
C LEU A 40 -19.90 11.26 -9.97
N PRO A 41 -20.74 12.10 -9.36
CA PRO A 41 -20.58 12.50 -7.96
C PRO A 41 -20.60 11.26 -7.07
N THR A 42 -19.54 11.07 -6.29
CA THR A 42 -19.30 9.85 -5.51
C THR A 42 -18.88 10.23 -4.10
N VAL A 43 -19.40 9.54 -3.09
CA VAL A 43 -18.87 9.61 -1.73
C VAL A 43 -17.84 8.51 -1.53
N ILE A 44 -16.76 8.81 -0.82
CA ILE A 44 -15.75 7.84 -0.40
C ILE A 44 -15.77 7.78 1.12
N PHE A 45 -15.85 6.56 1.64
CA PHE A 45 -15.84 6.28 3.08
C PHE A 45 -14.41 6.11 3.59
N ASN A 46 -14.24 6.20 4.91
CA ASN A 46 -12.94 6.01 5.57
C ASN A 46 -12.36 4.59 5.39
N ASP A 47 -13.21 3.61 5.08
CA ASP A 47 -12.83 2.23 4.75
C ASP A 47 -12.51 2.01 3.27
N GLY A 48 -12.37 3.09 2.49
CA GLY A 48 -12.00 3.04 1.07
C GLY A 48 -13.14 2.63 0.11
N THR A 49 -14.28 2.16 0.63
CA THR A 49 -15.46 1.89 -0.19
C THR A 49 -16.05 3.19 -0.73
N ASP A 50 -16.74 3.11 -1.86
CA ASP A 50 -17.36 4.26 -2.50
C ASP A 50 -18.80 3.96 -2.92
N CYS A 51 -19.60 5.02 -3.08
CA CYS A 51 -20.96 4.92 -3.57
C CYS A 51 -21.35 6.19 -4.36
N PRO A 52 -22.02 6.08 -5.51
CA PRO A 52 -22.56 7.24 -6.24
C PRO A 52 -23.57 8.03 -5.39
N LEU A 53 -23.56 9.36 -5.51
CA LEU A 53 -24.53 10.27 -4.90
C LEU A 53 -25.57 10.82 -5.90
N ALA A 54 -25.29 10.67 -7.19
CA ALA A 54 -26.17 11.10 -8.27
C ALA A 54 -25.83 10.33 -9.55
N CYS A 55 -26.66 10.48 -10.58
CA CYS A 55 -26.37 9.97 -11.92
C CYS A 55 -25.20 10.71 -12.58
N ALA A 56 -24.62 10.10 -13.62
CA ALA A 56 -23.58 10.70 -14.44
C ALA A 56 -24.03 12.04 -15.04
N MET A 57 -23.17 13.05 -15.01
CA MET A 57 -23.42 14.40 -15.53
C MET A 57 -22.16 15.01 -16.14
N ASP A 58 -22.22 16.25 -16.62
CA ASP A 58 -21.00 16.95 -17.10
C ASP A 58 -20.10 17.37 -15.92
N ALA A 59 -18.85 17.73 -16.25
CA ALA A 59 -17.82 18.03 -15.26
C ALA A 59 -18.21 19.16 -14.31
N LEU A 60 -18.79 20.24 -14.84
CA LEU A 60 -19.14 21.43 -14.06
C LEU A 60 -20.31 21.12 -13.13
N GLN A 61 -21.34 20.43 -13.64
CA GLN A 61 -22.48 20.01 -12.85
C GLN A 61 -22.09 19.04 -11.74
N ALA A 62 -21.22 18.08 -12.01
CA ALA A 62 -20.76 17.12 -11.00
C ALA A 62 -19.98 17.81 -9.87
N ARG A 63 -19.12 18.76 -10.22
CA ARG A 63 -18.37 19.56 -9.24
C ARG A 63 -19.30 20.42 -8.38
N GLN A 64 -20.24 21.12 -9.00
CA GLN A 64 -21.26 21.92 -8.30
C GLN A 64 -22.14 21.05 -7.39
N PHE A 65 -22.44 19.82 -7.80
CA PHE A 65 -23.15 18.87 -6.94
C PHE A 65 -22.35 18.53 -5.69
N CYS A 66 -21.10 18.08 -5.83
CA CYS A 66 -20.24 17.77 -4.68
C CYS A 66 -20.03 18.97 -3.76
N GLN A 67 -19.84 20.18 -4.31
CA GLN A 67 -19.68 21.41 -3.52
C GLN A 67 -20.93 21.74 -2.69
N ARG A 68 -22.14 21.51 -3.22
CA ARG A 68 -23.38 21.70 -2.46
C ARG A 68 -23.50 20.73 -1.30
N ILE A 69 -23.18 19.45 -1.51
CA ILE A 69 -23.18 18.45 -0.43
C ILE A 69 -22.12 18.79 0.62
N SER A 70 -20.93 19.17 0.18
CA SER A 70 -19.84 19.65 1.06
C SER A 70 -20.28 20.81 1.94
N ALA A 71 -20.97 21.82 1.39
CA ALA A 71 -21.46 22.95 2.17
C ALA A 71 -22.52 22.58 3.23
N ILE A 72 -23.26 21.48 3.03
CA ILE A 72 -24.30 21.02 3.98
C ILE A 72 -23.69 20.13 5.08
N HIS A 73 -22.74 19.27 4.72
CA HIS A 73 -22.24 18.21 5.58
C HIS A 73 -20.80 18.41 6.06
N ASP A 74 -20.13 19.48 5.62
CA ASP A 74 -18.72 19.81 5.90
C ASP A 74 -17.74 18.70 5.47
N TRP A 75 -18.08 17.97 4.40
CA TRP A 75 -17.21 16.94 3.82
C TRP A 75 -16.31 17.52 2.74
N PRO A 76 -15.01 17.17 2.71
CA PRO A 76 -14.09 17.74 1.73
C PRO A 76 -14.41 17.25 0.31
N VAL A 77 -14.28 18.12 -0.70
CA VAL A 77 -14.35 17.74 -2.12
C VAL A 77 -12.95 17.59 -2.67
N MET A 78 -12.65 16.45 -3.29
CA MET A 78 -11.34 16.19 -3.90
C MET A 78 -11.44 16.09 -5.42
N ASP A 79 -10.44 16.67 -6.10
CA ASP A 79 -10.33 16.69 -7.57
C ASP A 79 -9.85 15.35 -8.14
N HIS A 80 -9.27 14.50 -7.31
CA HIS A 80 -8.78 13.17 -7.65
C HIS A 80 -9.28 12.17 -6.62
N ARG A 81 -9.35 10.86 -6.96
CA ARG A 81 -9.71 9.84 -5.96
C ARG A 81 -8.63 9.88 -4.87
N PRO A 82 -8.97 10.08 -3.59
CA PRO A 82 -8.02 9.92 -2.50
C PRO A 82 -7.37 8.52 -2.51
N LYS A 83 -6.18 8.44 -3.10
CA LYS A 83 -5.32 7.26 -3.08
C LYS A 83 -4.48 7.32 -1.80
N ASP A 84 -5.09 7.04 -0.63
CA ASP A 84 -4.28 6.97 0.61
C ASP A 84 -3.41 5.71 0.67
N ILE A 85 -3.47 4.86 -0.36
CA ILE A 85 -2.63 3.68 -0.47
C ILE A 85 -2.16 3.59 -1.93
N GLY A 86 -0.84 3.66 -2.12
CA GLY A 86 -0.20 3.58 -3.42
C GLY A 86 1.28 4.00 -3.37
N PRO A 87 2.13 3.44 -4.24
CA PRO A 87 3.57 3.67 -4.20
C PRO A 87 3.99 5.12 -4.46
N GLU A 88 3.22 5.88 -5.23
CA GLU A 88 3.52 7.29 -5.59
C GLU A 88 3.32 8.24 -4.39
N VAL A 89 2.20 8.12 -3.68
CA VAL A 89 1.89 8.95 -2.49
C VAL A 89 2.81 8.58 -1.32
N ALA A 90 3.14 7.30 -1.18
CA ALA A 90 4.14 6.85 -0.23
C ALA A 90 5.51 7.46 -0.54
N ALA A 91 5.94 7.47 -1.81
CA ALA A 91 7.21 8.07 -2.21
C ALA A 91 7.28 9.58 -1.92
N GLU A 92 6.21 10.35 -2.15
CA GLU A 92 6.15 11.78 -1.81
C GLU A 92 6.28 12.04 -0.31
N LYS A 93 5.57 11.26 0.53
CA LYS A 93 5.67 11.35 1.99
C LYS A 93 7.09 11.04 2.46
N ILE A 94 7.68 9.97 1.93
CA ILE A 94 9.04 9.54 2.26
C ILE A 94 10.03 10.62 1.86
N TRP A 95 9.91 11.15 0.64
CA TRP A 95 10.72 12.26 0.16
C TRP A 95 10.64 13.49 1.09
N ALA A 96 9.45 13.86 1.54
CA ALA A 96 9.26 14.99 2.44
C ALA A 96 9.99 14.78 3.79
N THR A 97 9.97 13.57 4.32
CA THR A 97 10.61 13.22 5.61
C THR A 97 12.06 12.77 5.50
N MET A 98 12.58 12.56 4.29
CA MET A 98 13.92 12.05 4.06
C MET A 98 14.98 13.04 4.56
N PRO A 99 15.96 12.56 5.36
CA PRO A 99 17.06 13.38 5.84
C PRO A 99 17.81 14.13 4.71
N PRO A 100 18.22 15.40 4.93
CA PRO A 100 18.87 16.21 3.90
C PRO A 100 20.13 15.58 3.30
N GLU A 101 20.89 14.79 4.06
CA GLU A 101 22.11 14.11 3.62
C GLU A 101 21.88 13.08 2.50
N TYR A 102 20.64 12.61 2.32
CA TYR A 102 20.25 11.71 1.24
C TYR A 102 19.82 12.46 -0.03
N LYS A 103 19.66 13.78 0.07
CA LYS A 103 19.28 14.67 -1.03
C LYS A 103 20.53 15.35 -1.57
N ALA A 104 20.93 15.02 -2.78
CA ALA A 104 22.04 15.65 -3.48
C ALA A 104 21.53 16.84 -4.32
N GLN A 105 22.27 17.95 -4.35
CA GLN A 105 22.04 19.03 -5.31
C GLN A 105 22.99 18.83 -6.50
N ILE A 106 22.45 18.59 -7.68
CA ILE A 106 23.20 18.43 -8.93
C ILE A 106 22.55 19.34 -9.96
N ASP A 107 23.33 20.25 -10.54
CA ASP A 107 22.88 21.19 -11.59
C ASP A 107 21.62 22.01 -11.23
N GLY A 108 21.44 22.31 -9.94
CA GLY A 108 20.29 23.06 -9.43
C GLY A 108 19.03 22.19 -9.22
N GLU A 109 19.11 20.89 -9.47
CA GLU A 109 18.07 19.92 -9.17
C GLU A 109 18.41 19.14 -7.89
N THR A 110 17.37 18.86 -7.10
CA THR A 110 17.49 18.00 -5.92
C THR A 110 17.22 16.56 -6.32
N LEU A 111 18.24 15.71 -6.25
CA LEU A 111 18.20 14.29 -6.57
C LEU A 111 18.43 13.44 -5.31
N ILE A 112 18.12 12.14 -5.38
CA ILE A 112 18.43 11.19 -4.29
C ILE A 112 19.79 10.56 -4.58
N ASN A 113 20.67 10.50 -3.59
CA ASN A 113 21.89 9.69 -3.70
C ASN A 113 21.59 8.18 -3.52
N MET A 114 22.56 7.31 -3.79
CA MET A 114 22.31 5.86 -3.73
C MET A 114 21.94 5.36 -2.32
N GLU A 115 22.52 5.93 -1.26
CA GLU A 115 22.10 5.60 0.12
C GLU A 115 20.63 5.99 0.35
N GLY A 116 20.22 7.17 -0.13
CA GLY A 116 18.84 7.65 -0.08
C GLY A 116 17.86 6.80 -0.88
N ALA A 117 18.28 6.22 -2.01
CA ALA A 117 17.47 5.28 -2.77
C ALA A 117 17.17 4.03 -1.94
N GLY A 118 18.18 3.50 -1.23
CA GLY A 118 18.02 2.42 -0.26
C GLY A 118 17.10 2.79 0.89
N TYR A 119 17.31 3.96 1.49
CA TYR A 119 16.44 4.51 2.55
C TYR A 119 14.97 4.53 2.10
N MET A 120 14.71 5.03 0.89
CA MET A 120 13.35 5.11 0.34
C MET A 120 12.73 3.72 0.15
N MET A 121 13.51 2.73 -0.32
CA MET A 121 13.04 1.35 -0.44
C MET A 121 12.65 0.73 0.91
N ALA A 122 13.40 1.03 1.98
CA ALA A 122 13.10 0.57 3.33
C ALA A 122 11.82 1.21 3.89
N ASP A 123 11.67 2.53 3.78
CA ASP A 123 10.45 3.22 4.22
C ASP A 123 9.22 2.74 3.43
N MET A 124 9.37 2.43 2.13
CA MET A 124 8.29 1.82 1.34
C MET A 124 7.83 0.47 1.92
N CYS A 125 8.75 -0.35 2.44
CA CYS A 125 8.39 -1.62 3.08
C CYS A 125 7.56 -1.40 4.35
N ARG A 126 7.83 -0.32 5.10
CA ARG A 126 7.05 0.10 6.26
C ARG A 126 5.64 0.54 5.88
N GLU A 127 5.48 1.26 4.77
CA GLU A 127 4.15 1.68 4.29
C GLU A 127 3.26 0.46 3.95
N TYR A 128 3.85 -0.60 3.40
CA TYR A 128 3.16 -1.89 3.20
C TYR A 128 3.01 -2.72 4.48
N ARG A 129 3.55 -2.25 5.61
CA ARG A 129 3.59 -2.97 6.90
C ARG A 129 4.11 -4.39 6.73
N LEU A 130 5.25 -4.53 6.07
CA LEU A 130 5.91 -5.82 5.93
C LEU A 130 6.65 -6.16 7.23
N PRO A 131 6.64 -7.42 7.70
CA PRO A 131 7.57 -7.90 8.72
C PRO A 131 9.03 -7.76 8.29
N LEU A 132 9.97 -7.58 9.23
CA LEU A 132 11.39 -7.28 8.96
C LEU A 132 12.02 -8.26 7.95
N GLY A 133 11.87 -9.57 8.13
CA GLY A 133 12.46 -10.58 7.24
C GLY A 133 11.97 -10.46 5.80
N ILE A 134 10.70 -10.09 5.61
CA ILE A 134 10.11 -9.84 4.29
C ILE A 134 10.62 -8.51 3.72
N ALA A 135 10.74 -7.47 4.55
CA ALA A 135 11.27 -6.18 4.15
C ALA A 135 12.74 -6.28 3.69
N ILE A 136 13.56 -7.11 4.36
CA ILE A 136 14.95 -7.40 3.98
C ILE A 136 15.00 -8.06 2.61
N HIS A 137 14.20 -9.11 2.38
CA HIS A 137 14.10 -9.76 1.06
C HIS A 137 13.70 -8.77 -0.02
N ARG A 138 12.71 -7.91 0.25
CA ARG A 138 12.23 -6.90 -0.70
C ARG A 138 13.27 -5.85 -1.03
N CYS A 139 13.97 -5.31 -0.04
CA CYS A 139 15.02 -4.32 -0.27
C CYS A 139 16.18 -4.92 -1.06
N THR A 140 16.61 -6.12 -0.69
CA THR A 140 17.71 -6.83 -1.37
C THR A 140 17.39 -7.08 -2.84
N GLU A 141 16.19 -7.60 -3.13
CA GLU A 141 15.73 -7.85 -4.50
C GLU A 141 15.64 -6.56 -5.31
N ARG A 142 14.97 -5.52 -4.78
CA ARG A 142 14.82 -4.24 -5.50
C ARG A 142 16.15 -3.56 -5.79
N ILE A 143 17.09 -3.56 -4.84
CA ILE A 143 18.43 -2.99 -5.06
C ILE A 143 19.13 -3.78 -6.16
N GLY A 144 19.10 -5.12 -6.09
CA GLY A 144 19.71 -5.98 -7.09
C GLY A 144 19.16 -5.74 -8.50
N THR A 145 17.83 -5.74 -8.64
CA THR A 145 17.14 -5.50 -9.90
C THR A 145 17.43 -4.10 -10.44
N PHE A 146 17.33 -3.06 -9.60
CA PHE A 146 17.63 -1.68 -9.99
C PHE A 146 19.05 -1.52 -10.54
N ILE A 147 20.05 -2.07 -9.84
CA ILE A 147 21.44 -1.98 -10.28
C ILE A 147 21.68 -2.81 -11.54
N HIS A 148 21.09 -4.00 -11.65
CA HIS A 148 21.19 -4.83 -12.83
C HIS A 148 20.63 -4.13 -14.08
N ASP A 149 19.47 -3.49 -13.94
CA ASP A 149 18.82 -2.74 -15.02
C ASP A 149 19.69 -1.55 -15.45
N MET A 150 20.27 -0.79 -14.51
CA MET A 150 21.16 0.33 -14.82
C MET A 150 22.43 -0.10 -15.56
N VAL A 151 23.02 -1.24 -15.17
CA VAL A 151 24.21 -1.80 -15.83
C VAL A 151 23.85 -2.34 -17.22
N SER A 152 22.78 -3.13 -17.33
CA SER A 152 22.37 -3.74 -18.61
C SER A 152 21.97 -2.71 -19.66
N GLN A 153 21.45 -1.56 -19.24
CA GLN A 153 21.10 -0.43 -20.11
C GLN A 153 22.29 0.47 -20.47
N GLY A 154 23.50 0.18 -19.95
CA GLY A 154 24.70 0.97 -20.20
C GLY A 154 24.71 2.33 -19.51
N ALA A 155 23.78 2.58 -18.58
CA ALA A 155 23.74 3.80 -17.77
C ALA A 155 24.81 3.80 -16.66
N MET A 156 25.43 2.66 -16.39
CA MET A 156 26.43 2.46 -15.35
C MET A 156 27.40 1.33 -15.70
N SER A 157 28.67 1.44 -15.29
CA SER A 157 29.64 0.33 -15.44
C SER A 157 29.38 -0.78 -14.40
N GLU A 158 29.85 -2.01 -14.64
CA GLU A 158 29.74 -3.08 -13.63
C GLU A 158 30.43 -2.76 -12.30
N GLN A 159 31.57 -2.05 -12.37
CA GLN A 159 32.31 -1.66 -11.17
C GLN A 159 31.54 -0.62 -10.36
N ASP A 160 30.99 0.39 -11.02
CA ASP A 160 30.14 1.40 -10.37
C ASP A 160 28.84 0.77 -9.84
N GLY A 161 28.30 -0.22 -10.56
CA GLY A 161 27.16 -1.02 -10.13
C GLY A 161 27.37 -1.66 -8.77
N LYS A 162 28.53 -2.29 -8.54
CA LYS A 162 28.86 -2.93 -7.26
C LYS A 162 28.95 -1.93 -6.12
N GLU A 163 29.58 -0.78 -6.32
CA GLU A 163 29.68 0.24 -5.27
C GLU A 163 28.32 0.89 -5.00
N ASN A 164 27.54 1.21 -6.04
CA ASN A 164 26.20 1.78 -5.87
C ASN A 164 25.23 0.80 -5.20
N ALA A 165 25.34 -0.50 -5.47
CA ALA A 165 24.61 -1.53 -4.74
C ALA A 165 24.98 -1.54 -3.24
N ARG A 166 26.27 -1.40 -2.91
CA ARG A 166 26.75 -1.34 -1.52
C ARG A 166 26.23 -0.12 -0.79
N LEU A 167 26.21 1.05 -1.44
CA LEU A 167 25.67 2.29 -0.89
C LEU A 167 24.15 2.18 -0.68
N ALA A 168 23.41 1.68 -1.66
CA ALA A 168 21.96 1.46 -1.52
C ALA A 168 21.65 0.47 -0.40
N ALA A 169 22.39 -0.64 -0.31
CA ALA A 169 22.23 -1.60 0.77
C ALA A 169 22.48 -0.94 2.14
N LYS A 170 23.57 -0.17 2.28
CA LYS A 170 23.88 0.55 3.52
C LYS A 170 22.71 1.46 3.96
N GLY A 171 22.18 2.28 3.06
CA GLY A 171 21.06 3.16 3.36
C GLY A 171 19.77 2.39 3.72
N ALA A 172 19.47 1.32 2.99
CA ALA A 172 18.31 0.48 3.26
C ALA A 172 18.42 -0.22 4.63
N PHE A 173 19.53 -0.90 4.92
CA PHE A 173 19.69 -1.65 6.16
C PHE A 173 19.78 -0.75 7.39
N SER A 174 20.49 0.39 7.30
CA SER A 174 20.49 1.38 8.39
C SER A 174 19.07 1.83 8.71
N ARG A 175 18.25 2.07 7.67
CA ARG A 175 16.87 2.50 7.85
C ARG A 175 15.95 1.37 8.36
N LEU A 176 16.15 0.13 7.92
CA LEU A 176 15.42 -1.02 8.46
C LEU A 176 15.72 -1.21 9.95
N ASP A 177 16.99 -1.09 10.37
CA ASP A 177 17.38 -1.21 11.78
C ASP A 177 16.68 -0.16 12.65
N GLU A 178 16.49 1.06 12.13
CA GLU A 178 15.73 2.13 12.81
C GLU A 178 14.23 1.83 12.88
N ILE A 179 13.60 1.49 11.76
CA ILE A 179 12.13 1.31 11.66
C ILE A 179 11.67 0.11 12.50
N TYR A 180 12.45 -0.97 12.48
CA TYR A 180 12.13 -2.25 13.10
C TYR A 180 12.86 -2.42 14.45
N ALA A 181 13.31 -1.33 15.06
CA ALA A 181 14.00 -1.36 16.35
C ALA A 181 13.14 -2.08 17.41
N GLY A 182 13.66 -3.18 17.96
CA GLY A 182 12.97 -4.00 18.96
C GLY A 182 11.97 -5.01 18.39
N GLU A 183 11.88 -5.15 17.06
CA GLU A 183 11.10 -6.21 16.43
C GLU A 183 11.93 -7.49 16.25
N GLU A 184 11.27 -8.64 16.34
CA GLU A 184 11.89 -9.90 15.92
C GLU A 184 12.12 -9.90 14.40
N HIS A 185 13.12 -10.67 13.95
CA HIS A 185 13.49 -10.75 12.54
C HIS A 185 12.33 -11.17 11.62
N GLY A 186 11.26 -11.76 12.15
CA GLY A 186 10.11 -12.18 11.36
C GLY A 186 10.40 -13.41 10.49
N PRO A 187 9.55 -13.70 9.49
CA PRO A 187 9.68 -14.90 8.67
C PRO A 187 10.77 -14.77 7.61
N ASP A 188 11.60 -15.80 7.46
CA ASP A 188 12.42 -15.99 6.26
C ASP A 188 11.58 -16.67 5.17
N LEU A 189 11.26 -15.92 4.11
CA LEU A 189 10.46 -16.38 2.97
C LEU A 189 11.06 -17.61 2.28
N ALA A 190 12.38 -17.81 2.36
CA ALA A 190 13.05 -18.95 1.75
C ALA A 190 12.73 -20.27 2.45
N THR A 191 12.46 -20.25 3.75
CA THR A 191 12.32 -21.48 4.57
C THR A 191 10.98 -21.62 5.26
N VAL A 192 10.20 -20.53 5.40
CA VAL A 192 8.92 -20.55 6.10
C VAL A 192 7.89 -21.40 5.36
N ALA A 193 7.15 -22.22 6.11
CA ALA A 193 6.04 -22.99 5.56
C ALA A 193 4.88 -22.05 5.17
N PRO A 194 4.20 -22.25 4.02
CA PRO A 194 3.14 -21.35 3.53
C PRO A 194 2.03 -21.01 4.55
N HIS A 195 1.47 -22.02 5.22
CA HIS A 195 0.42 -21.80 6.22
C HIS A 195 0.92 -20.97 7.41
N ARG A 196 2.17 -21.18 7.84
CA ARG A 196 2.79 -20.47 8.95
C ARG A 196 3.08 -19.02 8.56
N LEU A 197 3.52 -18.78 7.33
CA LEU A 197 3.68 -17.43 6.79
C LEU A 197 2.36 -16.65 6.86
N GLY A 198 1.24 -17.27 6.46
CA GLY A 198 -0.07 -16.63 6.52
C GLY A 198 -0.49 -16.23 7.94
N VAL A 199 -0.30 -17.13 8.92
CA VAL A 199 -0.56 -16.84 10.33
C VAL A 199 0.32 -15.71 10.86
N MET A 200 1.63 -15.78 10.62
CA MET A 200 2.58 -14.75 11.07
C MET A 200 2.27 -13.37 10.50
N LEU A 201 1.78 -13.30 9.25
CA LEU A 201 1.36 -12.04 8.63
C LEU A 201 0.13 -11.46 9.33
N ALA A 202 -0.90 -12.27 9.55
CA ALA A 202 -2.10 -11.82 10.24
C ALA A 202 -1.80 -11.37 11.68
N ASP A 203 -0.97 -12.11 12.42
CA ASP A 203 -0.49 -11.72 13.76
C ASP A 203 0.27 -10.40 13.73
N TYR A 204 1.19 -10.24 12.77
CA TYR A 204 1.95 -9.00 12.61
C TYR A 204 1.01 -7.82 12.36
N HIS A 205 0.11 -7.93 11.39
CA HIS A 205 -0.84 -6.86 11.08
C HIS A 205 -1.76 -6.53 12.25
N GLN A 206 -2.16 -7.53 13.04
CA GLN A 206 -2.96 -7.35 14.25
C GLN A 206 -2.17 -6.59 15.32
N SER A 207 -0.91 -6.96 15.55
CA SER A 207 -0.02 -6.29 16.50
C SER A 207 0.22 -4.81 16.15
N LYS A 208 0.14 -4.47 14.86
CA LYS A 208 0.24 -3.10 14.36
C LYS A 208 -1.10 -2.36 14.29
N HIS A 209 -2.18 -2.95 14.80
CA HIS A 209 -3.54 -2.41 14.72
C HIS A 209 -3.95 -2.02 13.29
N SER A 210 -3.62 -2.88 12.32
CA SER A 210 -3.91 -2.61 10.91
C SER A 210 -5.42 -2.66 10.64
N SER A 211 -5.88 -1.84 9.70
CA SER A 211 -7.21 -2.01 9.10
C SER A 211 -7.24 -3.22 8.14
N ASP A 212 -8.43 -3.62 7.69
CA ASP A 212 -8.57 -4.66 6.66
C ASP A 212 -7.83 -4.29 5.38
N ASP A 213 -7.94 -3.05 4.92
CA ASP A 213 -7.25 -2.57 3.73
C ASP A 213 -5.74 -2.65 3.89
N GLN A 214 -5.22 -2.26 5.05
CA GLN A 214 -3.78 -2.34 5.34
C GLN A 214 -3.31 -3.79 5.38
N PHE A 215 -4.12 -4.69 5.95
CA PHE A 215 -3.84 -6.12 5.94
C PHE A 215 -3.86 -6.70 4.52
N GLN A 216 -4.86 -6.39 3.70
CA GLN A 216 -4.95 -6.86 2.32
C GLN A 216 -3.78 -6.37 1.46
N HIS A 217 -3.39 -5.10 1.60
CA HIS A 217 -2.24 -4.56 0.89
C HIS A 217 -0.91 -5.21 1.34
N GLY A 218 -0.70 -5.38 2.65
CA GLY A 218 0.50 -6.05 3.17
C GLY A 218 0.58 -7.53 2.79
N LEU A 219 -0.57 -8.23 2.78
CA LEU A 219 -0.68 -9.60 2.31
C LEU A 219 -0.33 -9.71 0.83
N THR A 220 -0.91 -8.85 -0.01
CA THR A 220 -0.65 -8.84 -1.46
C THR A 220 0.82 -8.56 -1.76
N ALA A 221 1.40 -7.56 -1.08
CA ALA A 221 2.81 -7.23 -1.21
C ALA A 221 3.69 -8.41 -0.78
N THR A 222 3.37 -9.07 0.35
CA THR A 222 4.12 -10.23 0.81
C THR A 222 4.06 -11.39 -0.18
N LEU A 223 2.87 -11.73 -0.70
CA LEU A 223 2.72 -12.82 -1.67
C LEU A 223 3.50 -12.54 -2.96
N THR A 224 3.51 -11.28 -3.42
CA THR A 224 4.32 -10.87 -4.58
C THR A 224 5.81 -11.12 -4.33
N ILE A 225 6.31 -10.76 -3.15
CA ILE A 225 7.72 -10.96 -2.78
C ILE A 225 8.03 -12.45 -2.64
N ALA A 226 7.15 -13.20 -1.97
CA ALA A 226 7.31 -14.63 -1.73
C ALA A 226 7.38 -15.42 -3.05
N MET A 227 6.54 -15.07 -4.03
CA MET A 227 6.60 -15.64 -5.37
C MET A 227 7.97 -15.44 -6.01
N THR A 228 8.54 -14.24 -5.97
CA THR A 228 9.88 -13.95 -6.51
C THR A 228 10.97 -14.77 -5.80
N VAL A 229 10.88 -14.90 -4.47
CA VAL A 229 11.84 -15.67 -3.68
C VAL A 229 11.77 -17.17 -4.03
N TRP A 230 10.56 -17.73 -4.11
CA TRP A 230 10.38 -19.15 -4.40
C TRP A 230 10.78 -19.52 -5.82
N THR A 231 10.40 -18.72 -6.82
CA THR A 231 10.85 -18.94 -8.21
C THR A 231 12.35 -18.76 -8.36
N GLY A 232 12.95 -17.77 -7.68
CA GLY A 232 14.40 -17.59 -7.61
C GLY A 232 15.15 -18.76 -6.97
N LYS A 233 14.48 -19.59 -6.17
CA LYS A 233 15.02 -20.84 -5.60
C LYS A 233 14.84 -22.06 -6.51
N GLY A 234 14.30 -21.87 -7.72
CA GLY A 234 14.09 -22.93 -8.71
C GLY A 234 12.74 -23.64 -8.59
N GLU A 235 11.80 -23.12 -7.79
CA GLU A 235 10.43 -23.62 -7.85
C GLU A 235 9.76 -23.21 -9.17
N SER A 236 8.98 -24.12 -9.74
CA SER A 236 8.17 -23.79 -10.91
C SER A 236 7.03 -22.84 -10.52
N GLU A 237 6.60 -22.01 -11.47
CA GLU A 237 5.51 -21.05 -11.25
C GLU A 237 4.22 -21.70 -10.68
N PRO A 238 3.76 -22.88 -11.15
CA PRO A 238 2.59 -23.54 -10.56
C PRO A 238 2.77 -23.92 -9.08
N VAL A 239 3.98 -24.35 -8.69
CA VAL A 239 4.28 -24.71 -7.29
C VAL A 239 4.29 -23.46 -6.41
N ALA A 240 4.93 -22.39 -6.88
CA ALA A 240 4.95 -21.11 -6.16
C ALA A 240 3.53 -20.53 -5.99
N LYS A 241 2.67 -20.64 -7.02
CA LYS A 241 1.25 -20.23 -6.95
C LYS A 241 0.47 -21.05 -5.93
N ALA A 242 0.62 -22.37 -5.92
CA ALA A 242 -0.03 -23.23 -4.94
C ALA A 242 0.39 -22.88 -3.49
N ARG A 243 1.66 -22.55 -3.27
CA ARG A 243 2.13 -22.03 -1.97
C ARG A 243 1.51 -20.67 -1.62
N ALA A 244 1.38 -19.77 -2.58
CA ALA A 244 0.75 -18.47 -2.38
C ALA A 244 -0.72 -18.62 -1.96
N ASP A 245 -1.47 -19.52 -2.60
CA ASP A 245 -2.87 -19.82 -2.28
C ASP A 245 -3.03 -20.34 -0.85
N VAL A 246 -2.17 -21.28 -0.43
CA VAL A 246 -2.16 -21.80 0.95
C VAL A 246 -1.83 -20.70 1.96
N THR A 247 -0.89 -19.81 1.63
CA THR A 247 -0.52 -18.68 2.49
C THR A 247 -1.69 -17.71 2.64
N MET A 248 -2.37 -17.37 1.54
CA MET A 248 -3.51 -16.47 1.50
C MET A 248 -4.69 -17.02 2.31
N ASP A 249 -5.07 -18.29 2.11
CA ASP A 249 -6.17 -18.93 2.86
C ASP A 249 -5.88 -18.93 4.37
N ALA A 250 -4.66 -19.32 4.77
CA ALA A 250 -4.26 -19.32 6.17
C ALA A 250 -4.29 -17.90 6.78
N ALA A 251 -3.81 -16.89 6.05
CA ALA A 251 -3.81 -15.50 6.49
C ALA A 251 -5.23 -14.96 6.71
N ILE A 252 -6.13 -15.14 5.73
CA ILE A 252 -7.50 -14.63 5.80
C ILE A 252 -8.28 -15.29 6.94
N ARG A 253 -8.21 -16.62 7.06
CA ARG A 253 -8.88 -17.35 8.14
C ARG A 253 -8.37 -16.91 9.51
N HIS A 254 -7.08 -16.65 9.64
CA HIS A 254 -6.51 -16.22 10.90
C HIS A 254 -6.90 -14.77 11.24
N TRP A 255 -6.81 -13.86 10.26
CA TRP A 255 -7.23 -12.47 10.39
C TRP A 255 -8.68 -12.31 10.84
N PHE A 256 -9.61 -13.07 10.24
CA PHE A 256 -11.02 -13.04 10.65
C PHE A 256 -11.20 -13.53 12.09
N ARG A 257 -10.45 -14.55 12.50
CA ARG A 257 -10.47 -15.03 13.89
C ARG A 257 -9.97 -13.96 14.87
N LEU A 258 -8.90 -13.25 14.53
CA LEU A 258 -8.33 -12.17 15.36
C LEU A 258 -9.26 -10.95 15.45
N THR A 259 -10.02 -10.66 14.38
CA THR A 259 -10.92 -9.51 14.30
C THR A 259 -12.36 -9.82 14.72
N GLY A 260 -12.64 -11.03 15.21
CA GLY A 260 -13.96 -11.44 15.72
C GLY A 260 -15.02 -11.69 14.63
N ARG A 261 -14.60 -11.96 13.39
CA ARG A 261 -15.48 -12.26 12.26
C ARG A 261 -15.62 -13.77 12.11
N ALA A 262 -16.84 -14.25 11.90
CA ALA A 262 -17.10 -15.67 11.71
C ALA A 262 -16.53 -16.14 10.36
N VAL A 263 -15.75 -17.22 10.39
CA VAL A 263 -15.29 -17.94 9.20
C VAL A 263 -16.31 -19.06 8.95
N GLY A 264 -17.14 -18.90 7.93
CA GLY A 264 -18.07 -19.93 7.43
C GLY A 264 -17.38 -20.92 6.51
#